data_AF-A0AAE0RV79-F1
#
_entry.id   AF-A0AAE0RV79-F1
#
_cell.length_a   1.000
_cell.length_b   1.000
_cell.length_c   1.000
_cell.angle_alpha   90.00
_cell.angle_beta   90.00
_cell.angle_gamma   90.00
#
_symmetry.space_group_name_H-M   'P 1'
#
loop_
_entity.id
_entity.type
_entity.pdbx_description
1 polymer ?
#
loop_
_entity_poly.entity_id
_entity_poly.type
_entity_poly.pdbx_seq_one_letter_code
_entity_poly.pdbx_strand_id
1 'polypeptide(L)'
;MSSGIKNNVQTWKANLNEALQEKNFVTELLAKVEQKTGVGRLYIAIGFCAFLIVYLMVGYGAQFLCNFIGFLYPAYSSVKAVETSRKDDDTQWLIYWVVFAFFSLLEIFTDIFLFWIPFYWLLKCLFLIWCMASTSWNGSLLIYNRLILPLVLRNEKKIDEAIGKAAEVVRDVQDAVESTAGEVAADMARRRFTDTTKSE
;
A
#
# COMPACT_ATOMS: atom_id res chain seq x y z
N MET A 1 -17.62 -34.38 18.41
CA MET A 1 -16.64 -33.51 17.72
C MET A 1 -16.84 -33.42 16.20
N SER A 2 -17.12 -34.53 15.49
CA SER A 2 -17.28 -34.54 14.02
C SER A 2 -18.47 -33.72 13.47
N SER A 3 -19.59 -33.63 14.20
CA SER A 3 -20.80 -32.90 13.78
C SER A 3 -20.62 -31.37 13.78
N GLY A 4 -19.91 -30.81 14.76
CA GLY A 4 -19.63 -29.37 14.83
C GLY A 4 -18.72 -28.88 13.70
N ILE A 5 -17.70 -29.67 13.34
CA ILE A 5 -16.80 -29.37 12.21
C ILE A 5 -17.57 -29.41 10.89
N LYS A 6 -18.42 -30.43 10.69
CA LYS A 6 -19.25 -30.53 9.48
C LYS A 6 -20.21 -29.36 9.34
N ASN A 7 -20.87 -28.95 10.43
CA ASN A 7 -21.78 -27.80 10.41
C ASN A 7 -21.04 -26.51 10.06
N ASN A 8 -19.90 -26.25 10.70
CA ASN A 8 -19.09 -25.08 10.39
C ASN A 8 -18.65 -25.06 8.92
N VAL A 9 -18.18 -26.20 8.39
CA VAL A 9 -17.77 -26.30 6.97
C VAL A 9 -18.94 -26.00 6.02
N GLN A 10 -20.15 -26.45 6.33
CA GLN A 10 -21.32 -26.15 5.50
C GLN A 10 -21.72 -24.68 5.59
N THR A 11 -21.64 -24.07 6.78
CA THR A 11 -21.89 -22.63 6.95
C THR A 11 -20.88 -21.79 6.16
N TRP A 12 -19.59 -22.12 6.21
CA TRP A 12 -18.56 -21.43 5.41
C TRP A 12 -18.80 -21.58 3.91
N LYS A 13 -19.19 -22.78 3.46
CA LYS A 13 -19.55 -23.02 2.05
C LYS A 13 -20.75 -22.19 1.63
N ALA A 14 -21.79 -22.11 2.47
CA ALA A 14 -22.99 -21.33 2.19
C ALA A 14 -22.67 -19.83 2.05
N ASN A 15 -21.95 -19.27 3.02
CA ASN A 15 -21.54 -17.86 3.02
C ASN A 15 -20.65 -17.52 1.81
N LEU A 16 -19.71 -18.40 1.44
CA LEU A 16 -18.88 -18.20 0.26
C LEU A 16 -19.70 -18.26 -1.03
N ASN A 17 -20.66 -19.19 -1.11
CA ASN A 17 -21.51 -19.33 -2.28
C ASN A 17 -22.44 -18.12 -2.44
N GLU A 18 -22.92 -17.56 -1.33
CA GLU A 18 -23.70 -16.31 -1.29
C GLU A 18 -22.85 -15.10 -1.73
N ALA A 19 -21.65 -14.95 -1.18
CA ALA A 19 -20.71 -13.89 -1.60
C ALA A 19 -20.29 -13.99 -3.09
N LEU A 20 -20.20 -15.20 -3.63
CA LEU A 20 -19.93 -15.46 -5.05
C LEU A 20 -21.13 -15.20 -5.97
N GLN A 21 -22.32 -14.99 -5.43
CA GLN A 21 -23.53 -14.61 -6.17
C GLN A 21 -23.89 -13.12 -6.02
N GLU A 22 -23.17 -12.39 -5.18
CA GLU A 22 -23.37 -10.96 -5.01
C GLU A 22 -22.99 -10.21 -6.29
N LYS A 23 -23.90 -9.36 -6.82
CA LYS A 23 -23.71 -8.68 -8.12
C LYS A 23 -22.49 -7.74 -8.10
N ASN A 24 -21.35 -8.27 -8.52
CA ASN A 24 -20.09 -7.57 -8.68
C ASN A 24 -19.44 -7.96 -10.02
N PHE A 25 -18.56 -7.11 -10.54
CA PHE A 25 -17.79 -7.38 -11.78
C PHE A 25 -17.10 -8.75 -11.78
N VAL A 26 -16.58 -9.17 -10.61
CA VAL A 26 -15.96 -10.49 -10.42
C VAL A 26 -16.99 -11.61 -10.64
N THR A 27 -18.21 -11.46 -10.12
CA THR A 27 -19.27 -12.49 -10.29
C THR A 27 -19.79 -12.57 -11.72
N GLU A 28 -19.79 -11.48 -12.49
CA GLU A 28 -20.08 -11.51 -13.92
C GLU A 28 -19.00 -12.26 -14.71
N LEU A 29 -17.73 -12.04 -14.36
CA LEU A 29 -16.60 -12.79 -14.91
C LEU A 29 -16.71 -14.28 -14.58
N LEU A 30 -16.99 -14.61 -13.31
CA LEU A 30 -17.22 -16.00 -12.89
C LEU A 30 -18.43 -16.63 -13.59
N ALA A 31 -19.51 -15.89 -13.79
CA ALA A 31 -20.69 -16.37 -14.53
C ALA A 31 -20.34 -16.68 -16.00
N LYS A 32 -19.53 -15.83 -16.64
CA LYS A 32 -19.07 -16.05 -18.02
C LYS A 32 -18.13 -17.26 -18.15
N VAL A 33 -17.30 -17.50 -17.13
CA VAL A 33 -16.42 -18.67 -17.06
C VAL A 33 -17.22 -19.94 -16.76
N GLU A 34 -18.18 -19.90 -15.83
CA GLU A 34 -19.10 -20.99 -15.54
C GLU A 34 -19.90 -21.38 -16.79
N GLN A 35 -20.43 -20.41 -17.54
CA GLN A 35 -21.20 -20.68 -18.75
C GLN A 35 -20.37 -21.36 -19.84
N LYS A 36 -19.06 -21.11 -19.89
CA LYS A 36 -18.13 -21.72 -20.85
C LYS A 36 -17.57 -23.07 -20.40
N THR A 37 -17.37 -23.27 -19.10
CA THR A 37 -16.69 -24.47 -18.56
C THR A 37 -17.65 -25.50 -17.96
N GLY A 38 -18.88 -25.10 -17.61
CA GLY A 38 -19.87 -25.95 -16.96
C GLY A 38 -19.53 -26.32 -15.50
N VAL A 39 -18.45 -25.75 -14.95
CA VAL A 39 -17.99 -26.00 -13.58
C VAL A 39 -18.57 -24.95 -12.64
N GLY A 40 -19.04 -25.36 -11.46
CA GLY A 40 -19.61 -24.44 -10.48
C GLY A 40 -18.63 -23.36 -10.01
N ARG A 41 -19.11 -22.12 -9.87
CA ARG A 41 -18.32 -20.92 -9.48
C ARG A 41 -17.43 -21.13 -8.26
N LEU A 42 -17.93 -21.84 -7.25
CA LEU A 42 -17.18 -22.15 -6.02
C LEU A 42 -15.90 -22.95 -6.31
N TYR A 43 -15.97 -23.96 -7.17
CA TYR A 43 -14.81 -24.78 -7.52
C TYR A 43 -13.81 -24.01 -8.38
N ILE A 44 -14.29 -23.14 -9.27
CA ILE A 44 -13.45 -22.25 -10.06
C ILE A 44 -12.69 -21.29 -9.14
N ALA A 45 -13.38 -20.66 -8.17
CA ALA A 45 -12.76 -19.76 -7.21
C ALA A 45 -11.72 -20.48 -6.34
N ILE A 46 -12.05 -21.65 -5.78
CA ILE A 46 -11.12 -22.44 -4.97
C ILE A 46 -9.92 -22.90 -5.80
N GLY A 47 -10.14 -23.35 -7.04
CA GLY A 47 -9.07 -23.76 -7.95
C GLY A 47 -8.14 -22.61 -8.33
N PHE A 48 -8.70 -21.43 -8.59
CA PHE A 48 -7.92 -20.22 -8.86
C PHE A 48 -7.12 -19.79 -7.63
N CYS A 49 -7.72 -19.81 -6.43
CA CYS A 49 -7.01 -19.53 -5.18
C CYS A 49 -5.87 -20.54 -4.94
N ALA A 50 -6.11 -21.84 -5.15
CA ALA A 50 -5.09 -22.87 -5.01
C ALA A 50 -3.97 -22.68 -6.03
N PHE A 51 -4.30 -22.36 -7.28
CA PHE A 51 -3.32 -22.04 -8.31
C PHE A 51 -2.49 -20.80 -7.94
N LEU A 52 -3.13 -19.74 -7.43
CA LEU A 52 -2.43 -18.56 -6.92
C LEU A 52 -1.50 -18.90 -5.76
N ILE A 53 -1.92 -19.75 -4.82
CA ILE A 53 -1.08 -20.20 -3.70
C ILE A 53 0.15 -20.98 -4.21
N VAL A 54 -0.04 -21.86 -5.19
CA VAL A 54 1.06 -22.62 -5.81
C VAL A 54 1.98 -21.69 -6.62
N TYR A 55 1.42 -20.72 -7.34
CA TYR A 55 2.18 -19.70 -8.06
C TYR A 55 3.01 -18.82 -7.11
N LEU A 56 2.42 -18.42 -5.98
CA LEU A 56 3.09 -17.72 -4.89
C LEU A 56 4.20 -18.56 -4.25
N MET A 57 4.04 -19.88 -4.17
CA MET A 57 5.05 -20.82 -3.67
C MET A 57 6.26 -20.94 -4.62
N VAL A 58 6.05 -20.75 -5.92
CA VAL A 58 7.11 -20.71 -6.95
C VAL A 58 7.85 -19.35 -6.95
N GLY A 59 7.27 -18.32 -6.31
CA GLY A 59 7.93 -17.05 -5.97
C GLY A 59 8.04 -16.04 -7.10
N TYR A 60 7.83 -16.41 -8.36
CA TYR A 60 7.82 -15.46 -9.48
C TYR A 60 6.60 -14.52 -9.39
N GLY A 61 6.83 -13.23 -9.13
CA GLY A 61 5.79 -12.20 -9.14
C GLY A 61 4.89 -12.18 -7.89
N ALA A 62 5.23 -12.94 -6.84
CA ALA A 62 4.50 -12.91 -5.57
C ALA A 62 4.46 -11.52 -4.95
N GLN A 63 5.61 -10.83 -4.98
CA GLN A 63 5.75 -9.45 -4.52
C GLN A 63 4.89 -8.47 -5.33
N PHE A 64 4.81 -8.64 -6.65
CA PHE A 64 3.95 -7.80 -7.49
C PHE A 64 2.47 -8.03 -7.16
N LEU A 65 2.03 -9.27 -7.02
CA LEU A 65 0.63 -9.58 -6.70
C LEU A 65 0.25 -9.08 -5.30
N CYS A 66 1.12 -9.28 -4.30
CA CYS A 66 0.90 -8.78 -2.94
C CYS A 66 0.85 -7.24 -2.90
N ASN A 67 1.79 -6.56 -3.56
CA ASN A 67 1.78 -5.10 -3.63
C ASN A 67 0.60 -4.58 -4.44
N PHE A 68 0.18 -5.27 -5.49
CA PHE A 68 -0.96 -4.86 -6.29
C PHE A 68 -2.27 -4.97 -5.52
N ILE A 69 -2.52 -6.11 -4.86
CA ILE A 69 -3.72 -6.28 -4.01
C ILE A 69 -3.64 -5.36 -2.79
N GLY A 70 -2.46 -5.25 -2.19
CA GLY A 70 -2.18 -4.42 -1.03
C GLY A 70 -2.30 -2.93 -1.29
N PHE A 71 -2.01 -2.47 -2.50
CA PHE A 71 -2.19 -1.07 -2.85
C PHE A 71 -3.60 -0.80 -3.39
N LEU A 72 -4.09 -1.63 -4.32
CA LEU A 72 -5.26 -1.32 -5.12
C LEU A 72 -6.58 -1.45 -4.32
N TYR A 73 -6.70 -2.48 -3.48
CA TYR A 73 -7.94 -2.69 -2.70
C TYR A 73 -8.16 -1.60 -1.63
N PRO A 74 -7.13 -1.22 -0.84
CA PRO A 74 -7.22 -0.10 0.10
C PRO A 74 -7.32 1.25 -0.58
N ALA A 75 -6.65 1.46 -1.73
CA ALA A 75 -6.77 2.71 -2.48
C ALA A 75 -8.20 2.92 -3.00
N TYR A 76 -8.81 1.90 -3.58
CA TYR A 76 -10.22 1.95 -4.00
C TYR A 76 -11.15 2.22 -2.82
N SER A 77 -10.92 1.54 -1.70
CA SER A 77 -11.74 1.69 -0.50
C SER A 77 -11.53 3.06 0.18
N SER A 78 -10.32 3.61 0.12
CA SER A 78 -9.99 4.97 0.61
C SER A 78 -10.69 6.04 -0.23
N VAL A 79 -10.70 5.90 -1.56
CA VAL A 79 -11.44 6.83 -2.45
C VAL A 79 -12.94 6.80 -2.13
N LYS A 80 -13.49 5.60 -1.92
CA LYS A 80 -14.89 5.44 -1.53
C LYS A 80 -15.19 6.00 -0.13
N ALA A 81 -14.24 5.86 0.81
CA ALA A 81 -14.35 6.44 2.15
C ALA A 81 -14.32 7.98 2.12
N VAL A 82 -13.46 8.57 1.29
CA VAL A 82 -13.35 10.04 1.10
C VAL A 82 -14.63 10.65 0.53
N GLU A 83 -15.41 9.90 -0.26
CA GLU A 83 -16.72 10.34 -0.73
C GLU A 83 -17.82 10.25 0.35
N THR A 84 -17.58 9.54 1.47
CA THR A 84 -18.57 9.33 2.53
C THR A 84 -18.30 10.24 3.72
N SER A 85 -19.29 10.98 4.22
CA SER A 85 -19.09 12.04 5.24
C SER A 85 -18.78 11.56 6.68
N ARG A 86 -18.38 10.30 6.90
CA ARG A 86 -18.10 9.72 8.23
C ARG A 86 -16.59 9.75 8.53
N LYS A 87 -16.19 10.60 9.48
CA LYS A 87 -14.80 10.84 9.91
C LYS A 87 -14.08 9.64 10.56
N ASP A 88 -14.81 8.61 10.99
CA ASP A 88 -14.21 7.45 11.67
C ASP A 88 -13.49 6.51 10.69
N ASP A 89 -13.85 6.53 9.42
CA ASP A 89 -13.25 5.67 8.38
C ASP A 89 -11.83 6.19 8.00
N ASP A 90 -11.62 7.51 7.99
CA ASP A 90 -10.35 8.14 7.61
C ASP A 90 -9.18 7.70 8.50
N THR A 91 -9.43 7.59 9.81
CA THR A 91 -8.40 7.20 10.79
C THR A 91 -7.95 5.75 10.60
N GLN A 92 -8.87 4.87 10.21
CA GLN A 92 -8.55 3.46 9.97
C GLN A 92 -7.69 3.28 8.73
N TRP A 93 -7.99 4.01 7.65
CA TRP A 93 -7.17 4.00 6.43
C TRP A 93 -5.79 4.62 6.68
N LEU A 94 -5.69 5.69 7.46
CA LEU A 94 -4.39 6.30 7.77
C LEU A 94 -3.50 5.36 8.60
N ILE A 95 -4.06 4.67 9.59
CA ILE A 95 -3.34 3.62 10.35
C ILE A 95 -2.87 2.50 9.42
N TYR A 96 -3.71 2.09 8.48
CA TYR A 96 -3.34 1.10 7.46
C TYR A 96 -2.12 1.55 6.64
N TRP A 97 -2.14 2.79 6.12
CA TRP A 97 -1.05 3.32 5.30
C TRP A 97 0.27 3.43 6.07
N VAL A 98 0.24 3.82 7.36
CA VAL A 98 1.43 3.87 8.22
C VAL A 98 2.04 2.48 8.42
N VAL A 99 1.18 1.47 8.64
CA VAL A 99 1.63 0.07 8.81
C VAL A 99 2.16 -0.49 7.49
N PHE A 100 1.52 -0.17 6.36
CA PHE A 100 1.97 -0.54 5.03
C PHE A 100 3.36 0.02 4.72
N ALA A 101 3.62 1.29 5.02
CA ALA A 101 4.92 1.92 4.82
C ALA A 101 6.01 1.28 5.70
N PHE A 102 5.73 1.05 6.99
CA PHE A 102 6.66 0.36 7.89
C PHE A 102 6.99 -1.05 7.42
N PHE A 103 5.97 -1.79 6.96
CA PHE A 103 6.17 -3.14 6.44
C PHE A 103 6.98 -3.12 5.14
N SER A 104 6.71 -2.20 4.22
CA SER A 104 7.47 -2.04 2.98
C SER A 104 8.96 -1.81 3.25
N LEU A 105 9.29 -1.11 4.34
CA LEU A 105 10.68 -0.96 4.79
C LEU A 105 11.26 -2.27 5.33
N LEU A 106 10.54 -2.99 6.19
CA LEU A 106 10.96 -4.31 6.69
C LEU A 106 11.08 -5.35 5.57
N GLU A 107 10.28 -5.20 4.51
CA GLU A 107 10.30 -6.05 3.34
C GLU A 107 11.69 -6.06 2.71
N ILE A 108 12.27 -4.87 2.54
CA ILE A 108 13.62 -4.69 1.98
C ILE A 108 14.65 -5.42 2.83
N PHE A 109 14.58 -5.31 4.16
CA PHE A 109 15.51 -6.01 5.05
C PHE A 109 15.33 -7.53 4.97
N THR A 110 14.09 -8.00 5.06
CA THR A 110 13.81 -9.44 5.11
C THR A 110 14.10 -10.13 3.76
N ASP A 111 13.94 -9.44 2.63
CA ASP A 111 14.39 -9.93 1.32
C ASP A 111 15.91 -10.08 1.25
N ILE A 112 16.66 -9.13 1.81
CA ILE A 112 18.13 -9.21 1.85
C ILE A 112 18.61 -10.38 2.73
N PHE A 113 17.94 -10.64 3.86
CA PHE A 113 18.37 -11.64 4.83
C PHE A 113 17.85 -13.07 4.58
N LEU A 114 16.69 -13.24 3.93
CA LEU A 114 15.99 -14.53 3.88
C LEU A 114 15.77 -15.06 2.46
N PHE A 115 16.38 -14.45 1.43
CA PHE A 115 16.24 -14.87 0.02
C PHE A 115 16.61 -16.33 -0.26
N TRP A 116 17.43 -16.97 0.59
CA TRP A 116 17.91 -18.34 0.39
C TRP A 116 16.97 -19.43 0.94
N ILE A 117 15.93 -19.07 1.72
CA ILE A 117 15.07 -20.06 2.40
C ILE A 117 13.86 -20.42 1.51
N PRO A 118 13.73 -21.68 1.06
CA PRO A 118 12.50 -22.13 0.38
C PRO A 118 11.33 -22.08 1.38
N PHE A 119 10.15 -21.62 0.95
CA PHE A 119 8.95 -21.26 1.75
C PHE A 119 8.94 -19.90 2.47
N TYR A 120 10.02 -19.12 2.42
CA TYR A 120 10.04 -17.76 3.00
C TYR A 120 8.94 -16.86 2.40
N TRP A 121 8.80 -16.86 1.06
CA TRP A 121 7.80 -16.06 0.35
C TRP A 121 6.36 -16.36 0.76
N LEU A 122 6.03 -17.63 1.01
CA LEU A 122 4.68 -18.04 1.43
C LEU A 122 4.37 -17.55 2.84
N LEU A 123 5.29 -17.77 3.79
CA LEU A 123 5.17 -17.29 5.18
C LEU A 123 5.14 -15.76 5.23
N LYS A 124 5.97 -15.09 4.42
CA LYS A 124 5.99 -13.63 4.25
C LYS A 124 4.64 -13.11 3.74
N CYS A 125 4.09 -13.70 2.68
CA CYS A 125 2.77 -13.33 2.16
C CYS A 125 1.66 -13.59 3.17
N LEU A 126 1.66 -14.72 3.88
CA LEU A 126 0.68 -15.00 4.94
C LEU A 126 0.78 -14.01 6.10
N PHE A 127 2.00 -13.66 6.51
CA PHE A 127 2.24 -12.66 7.54
C PHE A 127 1.80 -11.25 7.09
N LEU A 128 2.08 -10.88 5.84
CA LEU A 128 1.59 -9.66 5.19
C LEU A 128 0.07 -9.61 5.17
N ILE A 129 -0.58 -10.68 4.69
CA ILE A 129 -2.04 -10.79 4.62
C ILE A 129 -2.64 -10.75 6.02
N TRP A 130 -2.02 -11.38 7.01
CA TRP A 130 -2.47 -11.31 8.40
C TRP A 130 -2.35 -9.90 8.99
N CYS A 131 -1.27 -9.18 8.69
CA CYS A 131 -1.15 -7.76 9.04
C CYS A 131 -2.12 -6.87 8.24
N MET A 132 -2.46 -7.24 7.00
CA MET A 132 -3.41 -6.53 6.14
C MET A 132 -4.88 -6.85 6.41
N ALA A 133 -5.19 -7.98 7.05
CA ALA A 133 -6.53 -8.42 7.41
C ALA A 133 -7.06 -7.61 8.62
N SER A 134 -7.07 -6.28 8.48
CA SER A 134 -7.60 -5.36 9.46
C SER A 134 -9.12 -5.42 9.49
N THR A 135 -9.63 -6.48 10.09
CA THR A 135 -10.96 -6.53 10.69
C THR A 135 -10.84 -7.26 12.04
N SER A 136 -11.13 -6.50 13.10
CA SER A 136 -11.27 -6.87 14.52
C SER A 136 -10.07 -7.54 15.24
N TRP A 137 -9.30 -8.42 14.60
CA TRP A 137 -8.15 -9.14 15.18
C TRP A 137 -6.81 -8.58 14.67
N ASN A 138 -6.57 -7.31 14.98
CA ASN A 138 -5.59 -6.48 14.29
C ASN A 138 -4.13 -6.69 14.75
N GLY A 139 -3.35 -7.44 13.98
CA GLY A 139 -1.88 -7.56 14.17
C GLY A 139 -1.14 -6.23 13.93
N SER A 140 -1.68 -5.38 13.04
CA SER A 140 -1.19 -4.03 12.75
C SER A 140 -1.24 -3.11 13.99
N LEU A 141 -2.32 -3.17 14.75
CA LEU A 141 -2.56 -2.35 15.94
C LEU A 141 -1.66 -2.78 17.12
N LEU A 142 -1.31 -4.06 17.19
CA LEU A 142 -0.32 -4.58 18.14
C LEU A 142 1.10 -4.07 17.81
N ILE A 143 1.49 -4.11 16.54
CA ILE A 143 2.80 -3.62 16.09
C ILE A 143 2.90 -2.09 16.25
N TYR A 144 1.83 -1.38 15.89
CA TYR A 144 1.75 0.07 16.03
C TYR A 144 1.93 0.50 17.49
N ASN A 145 1.12 -0.04 18.41
CA ASN A 145 1.18 0.34 19.82
C ASN A 145 2.47 -0.12 20.52
N ARG A 146 3.06 -1.24 20.09
CA ARG A 146 4.17 -1.87 20.82
C ARG A 146 5.56 -1.49 20.31
N LEU A 147 5.69 -1.17 19.03
CA LEU A 147 7.00 -0.88 18.40
C LEU A 147 7.04 0.53 17.80
N ILE A 148 6.07 0.87 16.96
CA ILE A 148 6.11 2.11 16.18
C ILE A 148 5.90 3.31 17.10
N LEU A 149 4.86 3.29 17.95
CA LEU A 149 4.52 4.37 18.86
C LEU A 149 5.68 4.77 19.81
N PRO A 150 6.35 3.83 20.52
CA PRO A 150 7.47 4.21 21.39
C PRO A 150 8.73 4.63 20.61
N LEU A 151 8.95 4.14 19.39
CA LEU A 151 10.07 4.59 18.55
C LEU A 151 9.84 6.01 18.01
N VAL A 152 8.63 6.31 17.57
CA VAL A 152 8.26 7.64 17.06
C VAL A 152 8.31 8.67 18.18
N LEU A 153 7.69 8.42 19.33
CA LEU A 153 7.70 9.35 20.48
C LEU A 153 9.12 9.61 21.01
N ARG A 154 10.02 8.64 20.92
CA ARG A 154 11.42 8.80 21.37
C ARG A 154 12.26 9.61 20.38
N ASN A 155 11.92 9.58 19.10
CA ASN A 155 12.69 10.20 18.03
C ASN A 155 12.03 11.43 17.41
N GLU A 156 10.80 11.79 17.83
CA GLU A 156 10.02 12.93 17.34
C GLU A 156 10.88 14.20 17.23
N LYS A 157 11.54 14.59 18.33
CA LYS A 157 12.42 15.76 18.35
C LYS A 157 13.56 15.72 17.33
N LYS A 158 14.14 14.53 17.07
CA LYS A 158 15.24 14.38 16.11
C LYS A 158 14.74 14.39 14.68
N ILE A 159 13.54 13.86 14.45
CA ILE A 159 12.88 13.86 13.14
C ILE A 159 12.46 15.29 12.80
N ASP A 160 11.85 16.00 13.74
CA ASP A 160 11.45 17.41 13.57
C ASP A 160 12.67 18.30 13.33
N GLU A 161 13.77 18.07 14.06
CA GLU A 161 15.01 18.82 13.86
C GLU A 161 15.63 18.53 12.47
N ALA A 162 15.59 17.27 12.01
CA ALA A 162 16.08 16.90 10.68
C ALA A 162 15.20 17.48 9.55
N ILE A 163 13.88 17.47 9.72
CA ILE A 163 12.93 18.10 8.79
C ILE A 163 13.13 19.61 8.78
N GLY A 164 13.32 20.24 9.94
CA GLY A 164 13.60 21.66 10.08
C GLY A 164 14.87 22.07 9.32
N LYS A 165 15.97 21.33 9.51
CA LYS A 165 17.23 21.55 8.77
C LYS A 165 17.06 21.37 7.26
N ALA A 166 16.33 20.35 6.83
CA ALA A 166 16.05 20.13 5.40
C ALA A 166 15.22 21.28 4.80
N ALA A 167 14.21 21.76 5.54
CA ALA A 167 13.39 22.89 5.11
C ALA A 167 14.19 24.20 5.05
N GLU A 168 15.10 24.42 6.00
CA GLU A 168 16.01 25.58 6.02
C GLU A 168 16.94 25.57 4.79
N VAL A 169 17.58 24.43 4.49
CA VAL A 169 18.44 24.29 3.30
C VAL A 169 17.67 24.56 2.00
N VAL A 170 16.43 24.06 1.88
CA VAL A 170 15.60 24.32 0.69
C VAL A 170 15.28 25.82 0.54
N ARG A 171 15.01 26.50 1.66
CA ARG A 171 14.76 27.96 1.66
C ARG A 171 16.00 28.74 1.30
N ASP A 172 17.16 28.42 1.87
CA ASP A 172 18.43 29.08 1.54
C ASP A 172 18.78 28.94 0.05
N VAL A 173 18.56 27.75 -0.52
CA VAL A 173 18.74 27.51 -1.95
C VAL A 173 17.76 28.34 -2.78
N GLN A 174 16.49 28.40 -2.36
CA GLN A 174 15.48 29.18 -3.06
C GLN A 174 15.80 30.69 -3.03
N ASP A 175 16.19 31.22 -1.87
CA ASP A 175 16.55 32.62 -1.68
C ASP A 175 17.81 32.99 -2.48
N ALA A 176 18.82 32.10 -2.53
CA ALA A 176 20.02 32.28 -3.33
C ALA A 176 19.73 32.30 -4.84
N VAL A 177 18.81 31.44 -5.30
CA VAL A 177 18.36 31.40 -6.71
C VAL A 177 17.63 32.69 -7.06
N GLU A 178 16.74 33.17 -6.19
CA GLU A 178 15.98 34.40 -6.43
C GLU A 178 16.89 35.64 -6.47
N SER A 179 17.87 35.71 -5.57
CA SER A 179 18.88 36.77 -5.54
C SER A 179 19.76 36.77 -6.80
N THR A 180 20.23 35.59 -7.23
CA THR A 180 21.07 35.47 -8.43
C THR A 180 20.28 35.81 -9.70
N ALA A 181 19.01 35.38 -9.79
CA ALA A 181 18.14 35.70 -10.91
C ALA A 181 17.88 37.21 -11.02
N GLY A 182 17.69 37.89 -9.89
CA GLY A 182 17.55 39.35 -9.82
C GLY A 182 18.81 40.09 -10.30
N GLU A 183 19.99 39.65 -9.88
CA GLU A 183 21.26 40.23 -10.34
C GLU A 183 21.49 40.03 -11.84
N VAL A 184 21.23 38.84 -12.36
CA VAL A 184 21.39 38.54 -13.80
C VAL A 184 20.40 39.35 -14.64
N ALA A 185 19.15 39.49 -14.19
CA ALA A 185 18.16 40.32 -14.86
C ALA A 185 18.57 41.81 -14.88
N ALA A 186 19.13 42.31 -13.76
CA ALA A 186 19.63 43.67 -13.66
C ALA A 186 20.88 43.89 -14.54
N ASP A 187 21.82 42.95 -14.60
CA ASP A 187 23.01 43.03 -15.45
C ASP A 187 22.63 42.98 -16.94
N MET A 188 21.69 42.10 -17.32
CA MET A 188 21.20 42.01 -18.69
C MET A 188 20.49 43.29 -19.14
N ALA A 189 19.68 43.90 -18.27
CA ALA A 189 19.06 45.20 -18.55
C ALA A 189 20.11 46.30 -18.75
N ARG A 190 21.12 46.39 -17.87
CA ARG A 190 22.23 47.37 -18.01
C ARG A 190 22.98 47.20 -19.32
N ARG A 191 23.34 45.96 -19.70
CA ARG A 191 24.03 45.67 -20.97
C ARG A 191 23.22 46.11 -22.17
N ARG A 192 21.90 45.90 -22.15
CA ARG A 192 21.01 46.28 -23.25
C ARG A 192 20.94 47.79 -23.45
N PHE A 193 20.94 48.58 -22.37
CA PHE A 193 20.99 50.05 -22.44
C PHE A 193 22.34 50.58 -22.93
N THR A 194 23.45 49.94 -22.57
CA THR A 194 24.78 50.32 -23.06
C THR A 194 25.01 50.01 -24.54
N ASP A 195 24.36 48.98 -25.08
CA ASP A 195 24.42 48.69 -26.53
C ASP A 195 23.60 49.68 -27.35
N THR A 196 22.42 50.12 -26.88
CA THR A 196 21.59 51.11 -27.60
C THR A 196 22.19 52.52 -27.62
N THR A 197 23.01 52.87 -26.64
CA THR A 197 23.66 54.20 -26.56
C THR A 197 24.96 54.29 -27.36
N LYS A 198 25.53 53.15 -27.80
CA LYS A 198 26.72 53.09 -28.66
C LYS A 198 26.39 53.02 -30.16
N SER A 199 25.12 52.82 -30.53
CA SER A 199 24.68 52.66 -31.92
C SER A 199 24.11 53.93 -32.57
N GLU A 200 24.06 55.05 -31.84
CA GLU A 200 23.74 56.41 -32.35
C GLU A 200 25.02 57.25 -32.49
#